data_AF-A0ABD7HHQ4-F1
#
_entry.id   AF-A0ABD7HHQ4-F1
#
_cell.length_a   1.000
_cell.length_b   1.000
_cell.length_c   1.000
_cell.angle_alpha   90.00
_cell.angle_beta   90.00
_cell.angle_gamma   90.00
#
_symmetry.space_group_name_H-M   'P 1'
#
loop_
_entity.id
_entity.type
_entity.pdbx_description
1 polymer ?
#
loop_
_entity_poly.entity_id
_entity_poly.type
_entity_poly.pdbx_seq_one_letter_code
_entity_poly.pdbx_strand_id
1 'polypeptide(L)' 'MSNDIDYLDQAGAILTALKRVVREKQKASGRQYPTKDEWLTIDSAIKATGFDINAAFSSGAVREWQTTLESALR' A
#
# COMPACT_ATOMS: atom_id res chain seq x y z
N MET A 1 -21.93 -10.23 15.01
CA MET A 1 -20.91 -9.24 14.62
C MET A 1 -19.91 -9.99 13.76
N SER A 2 -19.94 -9.82 12.44
CA SER A 2 -18.90 -10.42 11.58
C SER A 2 -17.62 -9.67 11.87
N ASN A 3 -16.61 -10.39 12.37
CA ASN A 3 -15.25 -9.90 12.59
C ASN A 3 -14.43 -10.04 11.30
N ASP A 4 -15.10 -9.93 10.14
CA ASP A 4 -14.44 -9.89 8.86
C ASP A 4 -13.85 -8.49 8.73
N ILE A 5 -12.53 -8.41 8.79
CA ILE A 5 -11.83 -7.24 8.27
C ILE A 5 -12.41 -6.99 6.87
N ASP A 6 -12.94 -5.79 6.63
CA ASP A 6 -13.50 -5.44 5.33
C ASP A 6 -12.46 -5.76 4.26
N TYR A 7 -12.83 -6.54 3.24
CA TYR A 7 -11.93 -6.85 2.13
C TYR A 7 -11.43 -5.57 1.45
N LEU A 8 -12.19 -4.47 1.52
CA LEU A 8 -11.74 -3.15 1.10
C LEU A 8 -10.63 -2.61 2.00
N ASP A 9 -10.73 -2.72 3.33
CA ASP A 9 -9.66 -2.32 4.25
C ASP A 9 -8.39 -3.14 4.03
N GLN A 10 -8.52 -4.46 3.79
CA GLN A 10 -7.37 -5.30 3.43
C GLN A 10 -6.74 -4.86 2.10
N ALA A 11 -7.57 -4.62 1.08
CA ALA A 11 -7.09 -4.13 -0.21
C ALA A 11 -6.34 -2.80 -0.07
N GLY A 12 -6.87 -1.87 0.74
CA GLY A 12 -6.23 -0.59 1.02
C GLY A 12 -4.89 -0.73 1.73
N ALA A 13 -4.79 -1.64 2.71
CA ALA A 13 -3.54 -1.95 3.39
C ALA A 13 -2.48 -2.53 2.45
N ILE A 14 -2.87 -3.51 1.60
CA ILE A 14 -1.98 -4.16 0.62
C ILE A 14 -1.50 -3.14 -0.42
N LEU A 15 -2.42 -2.37 -1.01
CA LEU A 15 -2.09 -1.34 -2.02
C LEU A 15 -1.15 -0.28 -1.43
N THR A 16 -1.39 0.15 -0.20
CA THR A 16 -0.53 1.10 0.51
C THR A 16 0.86 0.53 0.78
N ALA A 17 0.95 -0.73 1.20
CA ALA A 17 2.22 -1.42 1.40
C ALA A 17 3.00 -1.57 0.08
N LEU A 18 2.34 -2.00 -0.99
CA LEU A 18 2.92 -2.09 -2.34
C LEU A 18 3.42 -0.73 -2.83
N LYS A 19 2.63 0.34 -2.65
CA LYS A 19 3.02 1.72 -2.97
C LYS A 19 4.33 2.09 -2.29
N ARG A 20 4.49 1.80 -0.98
CA ARG A 20 5.73 2.08 -0.23
C ARG A 20 6.92 1.33 -0.80
N VAL A 21 6.77 0.03 -1.07
CA VAL A 21 7.85 -0.80 -1.64
C VAL A 21 8.28 -0.29 -3.01
N VAL A 22 7.33 0.02 -3.90
CA VAL A 22 7.64 0.54 -5.25
C VAL A 22 8.36 1.88 -5.16
N ARG A 23 7.95 2.77 -4.25
CA ARG A 23 8.59 4.08 -4.04
C ARG A 23 10.02 3.95 -3.51
N GLU A 24 10.19 3.06 -2.52
CA GLU A 24 11.41 2.29 -2.19
C GLU A 24 12.37 2.11 -3.37
N LYS A 25 11.97 1.18 -4.23
CA LYS A 25 12.78 0.69 -5.34
C LYS A 25 13.00 1.76 -6.42
N GLN A 26 12.02 2.62 -6.66
CA GLN A 26 12.15 3.71 -7.62
C GLN A 26 13.24 4.69 -7.18
N LYS A 27 13.23 5.15 -5.92
CA LYS A 27 14.28 6.02 -5.38
C LYS A 27 15.67 5.38 -5.47
N ALA A 28 15.78 4.10 -5.11
CA ALA A 28 17.05 3.39 -5.12
C ALA A 28 17.61 3.14 -6.52
N SER A 29 16.74 2.93 -7.51
CA SER A 29 17.14 2.61 -8.89
C SER A 29 17.28 3.84 -9.81
N GLY A 30 16.79 5.01 -9.38
CA GLY A 30 16.75 6.22 -10.23
C GLY A 30 15.79 6.12 -11.42
N ARG A 31 14.92 5.09 -11.45
CA ARG A 31 13.97 4.90 -12.54
C ARG A 31 12.89 5.98 -12.54
N GLN A 32 12.45 6.38 -13.72
CA GLN A 32 11.41 7.40 -13.90
C GLN A 32 9.97 6.89 -13.65
N TYR A 33 9.80 5.56 -13.54
CA TYR A 33 8.50 4.92 -13.32
C TYR A 33 8.36 4.34 -11.90
N PRO A 34 7.17 4.41 -11.28
CA PRO A 34 5.97 5.10 -11.78
C PRO A 34 6.15 6.61 -11.93
N THR A 35 5.56 7.17 -12.98
CA THR A 35 5.44 8.60 -13.24
C THR A 35 4.53 9.27 -12.22
N LYS A 36 4.48 10.61 -12.22
CA LYS A 36 3.59 11.38 -11.36
C LYS A 36 2.11 10.98 -11.54
N ASP A 37 1.65 10.80 -12.77
CA ASP A 37 0.25 10.48 -13.06
C ASP A 37 -0.12 9.05 -12.67
N GLU A 38 0.83 8.11 -12.80
CA GLU A 38 0.66 6.74 -12.31
C GLU A 38 0.61 6.71 -10.78
N TRP A 39 1.42 7.53 -10.09
CA TRP A 39 1.32 7.70 -8.65
C TRP A 39 -0.05 8.26 -8.22
N LEU A 40 -0.58 9.24 -8.94
CA LEU A 40 -1.94 9.77 -8.68
C LEU A 40 -3.02 8.69 -8.89
N THR A 41 -2.83 7.81 -9.88
CA THR A 41 -3.73 6.69 -10.13
C THR A 41 -3.71 5.69 -8.97
N ILE A 42 -2.52 5.33 -8.48
CA ILE A 42 -2.36 4.46 -7.30
C ILE A 42 -3.01 5.09 -6.06
N ASP A 43 -2.83 6.40 -5.86
CA ASP A 43 -3.41 7.11 -4.71
C ASP A 43 -4.93 7.16 -4.76
N SER A 44 -5.49 7.31 -5.96
CA SER A 44 -6.93 7.25 -6.18
C SER A 44 -7.48 5.84 -5.91
N ALA A 45 -6.76 4.79 -6.32
CA ALA A 45 -7.14 3.41 -6.06
C ALA A 45 -7.14 3.09 -4.56
N ILE A 46 -6.11 3.53 -3.81
CA ILE A 46 -6.08 3.39 -2.34
C ILE A 46 -7.27 4.14 -1.72
N LYS A 47 -7.52 5.39 -2.12
CA LYS A 47 -8.64 6.16 -1.59
C LYS A 47 -10.00 5.51 -1.85
N ALA A 48 -10.18 4.87 -3.01
CA ALA A 48 -11.41 4.18 -3.37
C ALA A 48 -11.74 2.97 -2.46
N THR A 49 -10.75 2.44 -1.73
CA THR A 49 -10.97 1.40 -0.73
C THR A 49 -11.59 1.92 0.57
N GLY A 50 -11.64 3.23 0.78
CA GLY A 50 -12.07 3.81 2.07
C GLY A 50 -11.03 3.67 3.19
N PHE A 51 -9.88 3.04 2.92
CA PHE A 51 -8.83 2.78 3.89
C PHE A 51 -8.19 4.07 4.43
N ASP A 52 -8.27 4.24 5.75
CA ASP A 52 -7.58 5.32 6.46
C ASP A 52 -6.27 4.81 7.08
N ILE A 53 -5.15 5.22 6.50
CA ILE A 53 -3.80 4.89 6.99
C ILE A 53 -3.50 5.44 8.39
N ASN A 54 -4.22 6.48 8.83
CA ASN A 54 -4.01 7.12 10.12
C ASN A 54 -4.73 6.38 11.27
N ALA A 55 -5.64 5.47 10.95
CA ALA A 55 -6.21 4.59 11.96
C ALA A 55 -5.13 3.64 12.50
N ALA A 56 -5.07 3.46 13.83
CA ALA A 56 -4.02 2.69 14.48
C ALA A 56 -3.93 1.24 13.94
N PHE A 57 -5.07 0.57 13.73
CA PHE A 57 -5.15 -0.77 13.14
C PHE A 57 -4.59 -0.81 11.71
N SER A 58 -4.99 0.14 10.87
CA SER A 58 -4.54 0.30 9.48
C SER A 58 -3.02 0.46 9.36
N SER A 59 -2.40 1.19 10.29
CA SER A 59 -0.95 1.38 10.30
C SER A 59 -0.17 0.08 10.55
N GLY A 60 -0.70 -0.81 11.42
CA GLY A 60 -0.14 -2.13 11.70
C GLY A 60 -0.24 -3.06 10.49
N ALA A 61 -1.44 -3.16 9.91
CA ALA A 61 -1.68 -3.99 8.72
C ALA A 61 -0.77 -3.62 7.54
N VAL A 62 -0.58 -2.33 7.28
CA VAL A 62 0.33 -1.87 6.22
C VAL A 62 1.78 -2.29 6.50
N ARG A 63 2.23 -2.23 7.75
CA ARG A 63 3.60 -2.62 8.11
C ARG A 63 3.83 -4.12 7.96
N GLU A 64 2.86 -4.93 8.36
CA GLU A 64 2.89 -6.39 8.17
C GLU A 64 2.97 -6.73 6.68
N TRP A 65 2.07 -6.17 5.87
CA TRP A 65 2.09 -6.38 4.42
C TRP A 65 3.38 -5.89 3.76
N GLN A 66 3.89 -4.73 4.17
CA GLN A 66 5.14 -4.21 3.64
C GLN A 66 6.31 -5.16 3.93
N THR A 67 6.39 -5.68 5.16
CA THR A 67 7.45 -6.63 5.56
C THR A 67 7.36 -7.93 4.75
N THR A 68 6.15 -8.50 4.61
CA THR A 68 5.90 -9.71 3.81
C THR A 68 6.30 -9.50 2.36
N LEU A 69 5.89 -8.40 1.74
CA LEU A 69 6.20 -8.07 0.35
C LEU A 69 7.70 -7.85 0.14
N GLU A 70 8.36 -7.11 1.03
CA GLU A 70 9.81 -6.92 0.98
C GLU A 70 10.59 -8.23 1.12
N SER A 71 10.10 -9.18 1.92
CA SER A 71 10.70 -10.51 2.05
C SER A 71 10.51 -11.36 0.79
N ALA A 72 9.34 -11.28 0.15
CA ALA A 72 9.02 -12.07 -1.05
C ALA A 72 9.69 -11.54 -2.33
N LEU A 73 10.01 -10.25 -2.36
CA LEU A 73 10.61 -9.57 -3.52
C LEU A 73 12.14 -9.43 -3.43
N ARG A 74 12.79 -10.16 -2.52
CA ARG A 74 14.25 -10.32 -2.45
C ARG A 74 14.72 -11.40 -3.40
#